data_AF-A0A965HFS2-F1
#
_entry.id   AF-A0A965HFS2-F1
#
_cell.length_a   1.000
_cell.length_b   1.000
_cell.length_c   1.000
_cell.angle_alpha   90.00
_cell.angle_beta   90.00
_cell.angle_gamma   90.00
#
_symmetry.space_group_name_H-M   'P 1'
#
loop_
_entity.id
_entity.type
_entity.pdbx_description
1 polymer ?
#
loop_
_entity_poly.entity_id
_entity_poly.type
_entity_poly.pdbx_seq_one_letter_code
_entity_poly.pdbx_strand_id
1 'polypeptide(L)'
;MDITKLTTKEFGRIMKLLRKKESLEKKLTQLERSVAKVVGAGASAVARGANRIARGRPPGRAGRRGTGKKFNRRGGLRKVILNQLSRAGKTGLKIKDLAKKMNIQRQRLDTWFYQNLKKVRGLRKVGPGHYHIRG
;
A
#
# COMPACT_ATOMS: atom_id res chain seq x y z
N MET A 1 -15.52 -37.01 -8.94
CA MET A 1 -14.30 -37.28 -8.15
C MET A 1 -14.63 -38.42 -7.21
N ASP A 2 -13.98 -39.57 -7.38
CA ASP A 2 -14.26 -40.77 -6.58
C ASP A 2 -13.68 -40.63 -5.17
N ILE A 3 -14.57 -40.42 -4.20
CA ILE A 3 -14.24 -40.19 -2.79
C ILE A 3 -13.62 -41.46 -2.17
N THR A 4 -13.80 -42.62 -2.80
CA THR A 4 -13.36 -43.95 -2.35
C THR A 4 -11.87 -44.23 -2.58
N LYS A 5 -11.13 -43.38 -3.32
CA LYS A 5 -9.68 -43.53 -3.57
C LYS A 5 -8.80 -42.66 -2.67
N LEU A 6 -9.39 -41.86 -1.78
CA LEU A 6 -8.65 -40.96 -0.88
C LEU A 6 -8.01 -41.74 0.27
N THR A 7 -6.69 -41.84 0.24
CA THR A 7 -5.90 -42.40 1.35
C THR A 7 -5.93 -41.46 2.56
N THR A 8 -5.75 -42.00 3.76
CA THR A 8 -5.74 -41.22 5.03
C THR A 8 -4.71 -40.09 5.02
N LYS A 9 -3.60 -40.27 4.30
CA LYS A 9 -2.57 -39.22 4.10
C LYS A 9 -3.06 -38.08 3.20
N GLU A 10 -3.80 -38.40 2.15
CA GLU A 10 -4.41 -37.40 1.26
C GLU A 10 -5.51 -36.64 1.97
N PHE A 11 -6.33 -37.32 2.77
CA PHE A 11 -7.32 -36.68 3.64
C PHE A 11 -6.68 -35.68 4.62
N GLY A 12 -5.57 -36.06 5.27
CA GLY A 12 -4.82 -35.15 6.15
C GLY A 12 -4.25 -33.93 5.42
N ARG A 13 -3.83 -34.08 4.15
CA ARG A 13 -3.39 -32.95 3.32
C ARG A 13 -4.56 -32.03 2.96
N ILE A 14 -5.71 -32.58 2.60
CA ILE A 14 -6.94 -31.82 2.30
C ILE A 14 -7.39 -31.03 3.53
N MET A 15 -7.41 -31.64 4.71
CA MET A 15 -7.71 -30.97 5.98
C MET A 15 -6.77 -29.78 6.24
N LYS A 16 -5.45 -29.95 6.01
CA LYS A 16 -4.49 -28.84 6.16
C LYS A 16 -4.75 -27.71 5.16
N LEU A 17 -5.12 -28.04 3.92
CA LEU A 17 -5.46 -27.04 2.91
C LEU A 17 -6.76 -26.31 3.23
N LEU A 18 -7.78 -27.01 3.73
CA LEU A 18 -9.05 -26.43 4.19
C LEU A 18 -8.82 -25.44 5.34
N ARG A 19 -8.04 -25.81 6.36
CA ARG A 19 -7.70 -24.90 7.46
C ARG A 19 -6.94 -23.66 6.98
N LYS A 20 -6.04 -23.81 6.01
CA LYS A 20 -5.35 -22.68 5.39
C LYS A 20 -6.30 -21.79 4.59
N LYS A 21 -7.24 -22.37 3.84
CA LYS A 21 -8.29 -21.66 3.10
C LYS A 21 -9.13 -20.80 4.06
N GLU A 22 -9.65 -21.39 5.14
CA GLU A 22 -10.42 -20.65 6.16
C GLU A 22 -9.62 -19.50 6.80
N SER A 23 -8.34 -19.73 7.11
CA SER A 23 -7.47 -18.67 7.66
C SER A 23 -7.30 -17.50 6.68
N LEU A 24 -7.16 -17.79 5.39
CA LEU A 24 -7.02 -16.77 4.36
C LEU A 24 -8.33 -16.00 4.13
N GLU A 25 -9.48 -16.68 4.16
CA GLU A 25 -10.80 -16.04 4.07
C GLU A 25 -11.07 -15.10 5.25
N LYS A 26 -10.67 -15.48 6.48
CA LYS A 26 -10.71 -14.58 7.65
C LYS A 26 -9.83 -13.34 7.48
N LYS A 27 -8.64 -13.48 6.87
CA LYS A 27 -7.76 -12.35 6.57
C LYS A 27 -8.33 -11.46 5.46
N LEU A 28 -8.96 -12.06 4.45
CA LEU A 28 -9.62 -11.35 3.35
C LEU A 28 -10.74 -10.45 3.90
N THR A 29 -11.64 -11.02 4.70
CA THR A 29 -12.74 -10.28 5.34
C THR A 29 -12.25 -9.17 6.27
N GLN A 30 -11.16 -9.38 7.02
CA GLN A 30 -10.53 -8.32 7.82
C GLN A 30 -9.96 -7.19 6.96
N LEU A 31 -9.36 -7.51 5.82
CA LEU A 31 -8.86 -6.54 4.86
C LEU A 31 -10.00 -5.76 4.20
N GLU A 32 -11.07 -6.44 3.78
CA GLU A 32 -12.28 -5.81 3.23
C GLU A 32 -12.90 -4.84 4.23
N ARG A 33 -13.02 -5.21 5.51
CA ARG A 33 -13.46 -4.30 6.59
C ARG A 33 -12.53 -3.11 6.76
N SER A 34 -11.21 -3.32 6.63
CA SER A 34 -10.23 -2.24 6.74
C SER A 34 -10.30 -1.28 5.55
N VAL A 35 -10.52 -1.81 4.34
CA VAL A 35 -10.76 -1.02 3.12
C VAL A 35 -12.08 -0.26 3.25
N ALA A 36 -13.16 -0.91 3.66
CA ALA A 36 -14.47 -0.28 3.89
C ALA A 36 -14.39 0.82 4.96
N LYS A 37 -13.59 0.64 6.02
CA LYS A 37 -13.36 1.68 7.03
C LYS A 37 -12.65 2.90 6.44
N VAL A 38 -11.68 2.71 5.55
CA VAL A 38 -10.94 3.82 4.90
C VAL A 38 -11.81 4.51 3.84
N VAL A 39 -12.53 3.74 3.03
CA VAL A 39 -13.40 4.26 1.96
C VAL A 39 -14.67 4.91 2.54
N GLY A 40 -15.32 4.27 3.50
CA GLY A 40 -16.49 4.80 4.22
C GLY A 40 -16.18 5.99 5.12
N ALA A 41 -14.97 6.07 5.70
CA ALA A 41 -14.50 7.28 6.37
C ALA A 41 -14.30 8.45 5.39
N GLY A 42 -14.00 8.17 4.12
CA GLY A 42 -13.98 9.17 3.04
C GLY A 42 -15.37 9.74 2.76
N ALA A 43 -16.39 8.89 2.66
CA ALA A 43 -17.78 9.33 2.43
C ALA A 43 -18.34 10.15 3.61
N SER A 44 -18.05 9.74 4.86
CA SER A 44 -18.46 10.49 6.06
C SER A 44 -17.70 11.82 6.22
N ALA A 45 -16.45 11.90 5.73
CA ALA A 45 -15.68 13.15 5.72
C ALA A 45 -16.18 14.15 4.67
N VAL A 46 -16.68 13.68 3.52
CA VAL A 46 -17.30 14.50 2.47
C VAL A 46 -18.65 15.06 2.96
N ALA A 47 -19.48 14.23 3.59
CA ALA A 47 -20.75 14.67 4.17
C ALA A 47 -20.56 15.70 5.31
N ARG A 48 -19.55 15.50 6.17
CA ARG A 48 -19.17 16.48 7.22
C ARG A 48 -18.48 17.74 6.66
N GLY A 49 -17.89 17.65 5.47
CA GLY A 49 -17.28 18.78 4.75
C GLY A 49 -18.34 19.69 4.11
N ALA A 50 -19.36 19.12 3.49
CA ALA A 50 -20.47 19.86 2.88
C ALA A 50 -21.26 20.68 3.93
N ASN A 51 -21.50 20.10 5.11
CA ASN A 51 -22.21 20.76 6.21
C ASN A 51 -21.40 21.89 6.89
N ARG A 52 -20.10 22.00 6.59
CA ARG A 52 -19.20 23.04 7.10
C ARG A 52 -19.02 24.21 6.11
N ILE A 53 -19.46 24.05 4.86
CA ILE A 53 -19.47 25.13 3.84
C ILE A 53 -20.70 26.01 4.02
N ALA A 54 -21.82 25.45 4.50
CA ALA A 54 -23.08 26.17 4.73
C ALA A 54 -23.09 27.12 5.94
N ARG A 55 -22.11 27.02 6.86
CA ARG A 55 -22.00 27.92 8.02
C ARG A 55 -20.70 28.69 7.93
N GLY A 56 -20.84 30.00 7.70
CA GLY A 56 -19.78 30.97 7.42
C GLY A 56 -18.50 30.78 8.22
N ARG A 57 -17.38 30.92 7.52
CA ARG A 57 -16.03 30.66 8.00
C ARG A 57 -15.48 31.84 8.81
N PRO A 58 -14.99 31.67 10.06
CA PRO A 58 -14.12 32.66 10.66
C PRO A 58 -12.71 32.55 10.03
N PRO A 59 -12.04 33.68 9.76
CA PRO A 59 -10.73 33.71 9.13
C PRO A 59 -9.69 33.41 10.21
N GLY A 60 -9.28 32.16 10.33
CA GLY A 60 -8.24 31.84 11.31
C GLY A 60 -8.16 30.38 11.68
N ARG A 61 -7.62 29.56 10.79
CA ARG A 61 -6.77 28.45 11.24
C ARG A 61 -5.89 28.02 10.08
N ALA A 62 -4.60 28.29 10.29
CA ALA A 62 -3.49 27.93 9.45
C ALA A 62 -3.73 26.57 8.77
N GLY A 63 -3.63 26.56 7.45
CA GLY A 63 -3.64 25.33 6.67
C GLY A 63 -2.66 24.35 7.32
N ARG A 64 -3.15 23.13 7.59
CA ARG A 64 -2.30 22.01 7.99
C ARG A 64 -1.09 22.02 7.06
N ARG A 65 0.07 22.36 7.62
CA ARG A 65 1.33 22.42 6.91
C ARG A 65 1.47 21.11 6.15
N GLY A 66 1.46 21.17 4.82
CA GLY A 66 1.94 20.08 4.00
C GLY A 66 3.44 19.94 4.27
N THR A 67 3.82 19.25 5.34
CA THR A 67 5.22 18.96 5.69
C THR A 67 5.74 17.76 4.92
N GLY A 68 5.41 17.66 3.63
CA GLY A 68 6.16 16.84 2.71
C GLY A 68 7.17 17.72 2.00
N LYS A 69 8.46 17.38 2.03
CA LYS A 69 9.51 18.03 1.23
C LYS A 69 8.95 18.28 -0.18
N LYS A 70 8.89 19.54 -0.64
CA LYS A 70 8.21 19.90 -1.91
C LYS A 70 8.91 19.21 -3.10
N PHE A 71 8.45 18.03 -3.49
CA PHE A 71 8.88 17.34 -4.72
C PHE A 71 8.23 17.92 -5.99
N ASN A 72 7.84 19.21 -5.97
CA ASN A 72 7.03 19.86 -7.01
C ASN A 72 7.78 20.17 -8.31
N ARG A 73 9.09 19.92 -8.38
CA ARG A 73 9.81 19.91 -9.66
C ARG A 73 9.63 18.54 -10.32
N ARG A 74 9.19 18.52 -11.58
CA ARG A 74 9.08 17.29 -12.42
C ARG A 74 10.35 16.45 -12.23
N GLY A 75 10.20 15.22 -11.72
CA GLY A 75 11.31 14.28 -11.48
C GLY A 75 11.97 14.31 -10.10
N GLY A 76 11.62 15.22 -9.19
CA GLY A 76 12.18 15.27 -7.83
C GLY A 76 11.91 13.99 -7.02
N LEU A 77 10.68 13.47 -7.12
CA LEU A 77 10.29 12.22 -6.46
C LEU A 77 11.09 11.03 -7.00
N ARG A 78 11.29 10.96 -8.32
CA ARG A 78 12.08 9.91 -8.98
C ARG A 78 13.52 9.89 -8.47
N LYS A 79 14.21 11.04 -8.46
CA LYS A 79 15.61 11.12 -8.02
C LYS A 79 15.77 10.64 -6.57
N VAL A 80 14.86 11.03 -5.68
CA VAL A 80 14.97 10.65 -4.26
C VAL A 80 14.64 9.19 -4.03
N ILE A 81 13.64 8.63 -4.72
CA ILE A 81 13.33 7.19 -4.64
C ILE A 81 14.52 6.36 -5.14
N LEU A 82 15.10 6.72 -6.29
CA LEU A 82 16.25 6.00 -6.84
C LEU A 82 17.48 6.08 -5.95
N ASN A 83 17.76 7.24 -5.34
CA ASN A 83 18.87 7.39 -4.38
C ASN A 83 18.66 6.50 -3.14
N GLN A 84 17.44 6.45 -2.58
CA GLN A 84 17.16 5.57 -1.44
C GLN A 84 17.27 4.09 -1.82
N LEU A 85 16.77 3.69 -2.97
CA LEU A 85 16.89 2.31 -3.46
C LEU A 85 18.34 1.93 -3.74
N SER A 86 19.14 2.84 -4.32
CA SER A 86 20.56 2.62 -4.55
C SER A 86 21.33 2.40 -3.25
N ARG A 87 21.01 3.16 -2.19
CA ARG A 87 21.60 2.97 -0.85
C ARG A 87 21.22 1.64 -0.21
N ALA A 88 20.04 1.11 -0.52
CA ALA A 88 19.59 -0.17 0.00
C ALA A 88 20.06 -1.38 -0.84
N GLY A 89 20.51 -1.15 -2.07
CA GLY A 89 21.08 -2.17 -2.95
C GLY A 89 20.19 -3.41 -3.11
N LYS A 90 20.82 -4.60 -3.04
CA LYS A 90 20.17 -5.91 -3.25
C LYS A 90 19.14 -6.25 -2.16
N THR A 91 19.27 -5.69 -0.95
CA THR A 91 18.36 -5.91 0.17
C THR A 91 16.97 -5.33 -0.11
N GLY A 92 16.91 -4.27 -0.92
CA GLY A 92 15.68 -3.56 -1.27
C GLY A 92 15.05 -2.82 -0.08
N LEU A 93 13.98 -2.08 -0.37
CA LEU A 93 13.22 -1.31 0.62
C LEU A 93 11.73 -1.62 0.53
N LYS A 94 11.09 -1.64 1.70
CA LYS A 94 9.64 -1.63 1.81
C LYS A 94 9.11 -0.21 1.58
N ILE A 95 8.03 -0.09 0.80
CA ILE A 95 7.32 1.17 0.56
C ILE A 95 6.87 1.80 1.87
N LYS A 96 6.46 1.01 2.87
CA LYS A 96 6.03 1.51 4.17
C LYS A 96 7.15 2.28 4.89
N ASP A 97 8.37 1.76 4.83
CA ASP A 97 9.52 2.35 5.49
C ASP A 97 10.03 3.56 4.71
N LEU A 98 9.97 3.49 3.37
CA LEU A 98 10.26 4.61 2.49
C LEU A 98 9.28 5.77 2.68
N ALA A 99 7.98 5.47 2.82
CA ALA A 99 6.91 6.44 3.08
C ALA A 99 7.15 7.20 4.39
N LYS A 100 7.45 6.46 5.47
CA LYS A 100 7.77 7.05 6.78
C LYS A 100 9.02 7.93 6.71
N LYS A 101 10.11 7.41 6.14
CA LYS A 101 11.40 8.12 6.07
C LYS A 101 11.31 9.41 5.26
N MET A 102 10.54 9.40 4.17
CA MET A 102 10.42 10.56 3.28
C MET A 102 9.24 11.48 3.65
N ASN A 103 8.45 11.10 4.65
CA ASN A 103 7.15 11.70 4.99
C ASN A 103 6.26 11.89 3.75
N ILE A 104 6.12 10.83 2.95
CA ILE A 104 5.30 10.80 1.74
C ILE A 104 4.16 9.83 1.95
N GLN A 105 2.97 10.21 1.48
CA GLN A 105 1.82 9.31 1.46
C GLN A 105 2.13 8.05 0.67
N ARG A 106 1.92 6.89 1.31
CA ARG A 106 2.17 5.56 0.73
C ARG A 106 1.53 5.39 -0.64
N GLN A 107 0.28 5.82 -0.83
CA GLN A 107 -0.45 5.73 -2.10
C GLN A 107 0.31 6.41 -3.26
N ARG A 108 0.93 7.56 -3.01
CA ARG A 108 1.73 8.28 -4.03
C ARG A 108 2.97 7.48 -4.45
N LEU A 109 3.57 6.75 -3.51
CA LEU A 109 4.67 5.84 -3.80
C LEU A 109 4.16 4.60 -4.53
N ASP A 110 3.04 4.00 -4.13
CA ASP A 110 2.45 2.84 -4.80
C ASP A 110 2.14 3.14 -6.28
N THR A 111 1.49 4.27 -6.57
CA THR A 111 1.25 4.72 -7.95
C THR A 111 2.55 4.97 -8.72
N TRP A 112 3.56 5.58 -8.07
CA TRP A 112 4.85 5.82 -8.70
C TRP A 112 5.57 4.52 -9.05
N PHE A 113 5.65 3.57 -8.12
CA PHE A 113 6.28 2.27 -8.35
C PHE A 113 5.54 1.51 -9.45
N TYR A 114 4.20 1.50 -9.45
CA TYR A 114 3.42 0.86 -10.50
C TYR A 114 3.73 1.42 -11.90
N GLN A 115 3.78 2.76 -12.03
CA GLN A 115 4.07 3.42 -13.31
C GLN A 115 5.53 3.31 -13.76
N ASN A 116 6.47 3.23 -12.81
CA ASN A 116 7.91 3.29 -13.09
C ASN A 116 8.60 1.91 -13.05
N LEU A 117 7.92 0.85 -12.62
CA LEU A 117 8.47 -0.51 -12.55
C LEU A 117 9.02 -0.98 -13.91
N LYS A 118 8.31 -0.68 -15.00
CA LYS A 118 8.74 -1.01 -16.37
C LYS A 118 9.68 0.03 -16.99
N LYS A 119 9.62 1.28 -16.52
CA LYS A 119 10.36 2.42 -17.09
C LYS A 119 11.77 2.58 -16.53
N VAL A 120 12.01 2.10 -15.31
CA VAL A 120 13.31 2.17 -14.65
C VAL A 120 14.02 0.84 -14.84
N ARG A 121 15.07 0.84 -15.67
CA ARG A 121 15.94 -0.32 -15.87
C ARG A 121 16.53 -0.75 -14.52
N GLY A 122 16.40 -2.04 -14.19
CA GLY A 122 16.92 -2.62 -12.95
C GLY A 122 15.98 -2.54 -11.73
N LEU A 123 14.86 -1.81 -11.81
CA LEU A 123 13.87 -1.78 -10.72
C LEU A 123 13.05 -3.07 -10.72
N ARG A 124 13.10 -3.82 -9.62
CA ARG A 124 12.39 -5.10 -9.48
C ARG A 124 11.63 -5.18 -8.17
N LYS A 125 10.50 -5.89 -8.22
CA LYS A 125 9.68 -6.18 -7.05
C LYS A 125 10.17 -7.49 -6.43
N VAL A 126 10.60 -7.42 -5.17
CA VAL A 126 11.02 -8.60 -4.38
C VAL A 126 9.79 -9.27 -3.74
N GLY A 127 8.80 -8.45 -3.34
CA GLY A 127 7.61 -8.93 -2.66
C GLY A 127 6.54 -7.84 -2.53
N PRO A 128 5.43 -8.11 -1.81
CA PRO A 128 4.35 -7.16 -1.61
C PRO A 128 4.87 -5.85 -0.97
N GLY A 129 4.86 -4.77 -1.75
CA GLY A 129 5.36 -3.47 -1.29
C GLY A 129 6.87 -3.41 -1.04
N HIS A 130 7.67 -4.34 -1.58
CA HIS A 130 9.13 -4.39 -1.43
C HIS A 130 9.79 -4.35 -2.80
N TYR A 131 10.67 -3.37 -3.00
CA TYR A 131 11.36 -3.13 -4.27
C TYR A 131 12.86 -3.02 -4.06
N HIS A 132 13.62 -3.50 -5.01
CA HIS A 132 15.07 -3.33 -5.05
C HIS A 132 15.48 -2.79 -6.41
N ILE A 133 16.63 -2.14 -6.47
CA ILE A 133 17.26 -1.75 -7.73
C ILE A 133 18.50 -2.61 -7.93
N ARG A 134 18.55 -3.32 -9.04
CA ARG A 134 19.76 -3.98 -9.52
C ARG A 134 20.48 -2.96 -10.41
N GLY A 135 21.56 -2.39 -9.89
CA GLY A 135 22.52 -1.63 -10.69
C GLY A 135 23.11 -2.52 -11.78
#